data_AF-A0A0A6VG51-F1
#
_entry.id   AF-A0A0A6VG51-F1
#
_cell.length_a   1.000
_cell.length_b   1.000
_cell.length_c   1.000
_cell.angle_alpha   90.00
_cell.angle_beta   90.00
_cell.angle_gamma   90.00
#
_symmetry.space_group_name_H-M   'P 1'
#
loop_
_entity.id
_entity.type
_entity.pdbx_description
1 polymer ?
#
loop_
_entity_poly.entity_id
_entity_poly.type
_entity_poly.pdbx_seq_one_letter_code
_entity_poly.pdbx_strand_id
1 'polypeptide(L)'
;MLTLVVRFVLLMSWVTVRFIPKQSIRKYIPVTILASLITVTVSFIGVHYEFWEVKGGAKKRLWNILTIVIGIFPLGCLWIFHLTFGKFWLYVLANFLNNIIYAYPIVSVLEK
;
A
#
# COMPACT_ATOMS: atom_id res chain seq x y z
N MET A 1 -18.15 3.63 11.22
CA MET A 1 -18.30 2.15 11.14
C MET A 1 -17.54 1.56 9.96
N LEU A 2 -17.75 2.03 8.71
CA LEU A 2 -17.09 1.49 7.51
C LEU A 2 -15.55 1.55 7.54
N THR A 3 -14.97 2.65 8.02
CA THR A 3 -13.51 2.85 8.12
C THR A 3 -12.83 1.84 9.06
N LEU A 4 -13.53 1.39 10.12
CA LEU A 4 -13.00 0.37 11.04
C LEU A 4 -13.01 -1.02 10.39
N VAL A 5 -14.04 -1.34 9.60
CA VAL A 5 -14.11 -2.59 8.84
C VAL A 5 -12.97 -2.66 7.82
N VAL A 6 -12.71 -1.57 7.08
CA VAL A 6 -11.58 -1.52 6.13
C VAL A 6 -10.25 -1.75 6.85
N ARG A 7 -10.02 -1.08 7.99
CA ARG A 7 -8.80 -1.30 8.80
C ARG A 7 -8.64 -2.76 9.22
N PHE A 8 -9.73 -3.40 9.62
CA PHE A 8 -9.71 -4.80 10.03
C PHE A 8 -9.40 -5.74 8.85
N VAL A 9 -9.97 -5.46 7.67
CA VAL A 9 -9.67 -6.20 6.43
C VAL A 9 -8.20 -6.03 6.02
N LEU A 10 -7.66 -4.81 6.14
CA LEU A 10 -6.25 -4.54 5.86
C LEU A 10 -5.31 -5.30 6.81
N LEU A 11 -5.68 -5.42 8.09
CA LEU A 11 -4.94 -6.25 9.05
C LEU A 11 -5.07 -7.74 8.74
N MET A 12 -6.26 -8.22 8.37
CA MET A 12 -6.48 -9.60 7.91
C MET A 12 -5.65 -9.95 6.68
N SER A 13 -5.38 -8.97 5.80
CA SER A 13 -4.53 -9.18 4.62
C SER A 13 -3.15 -9.71 4.97
N TRP A 14 -2.62 -9.46 6.18
CA TRP A 14 -1.31 -9.96 6.61
C TRP A 14 -1.25 -11.49 6.73
N VAL A 15 -2.39 -12.15 6.89
CA VAL A 15 -2.46 -13.62 6.88
C VAL A 15 -1.94 -14.18 5.55
N THR A 16 -2.10 -13.43 4.46
CA THR A 16 -1.65 -13.87 3.13
C THR A 16 -0.14 -14.02 3.01
N VAL A 17 0.64 -13.29 3.83
CA VAL A 17 2.11 -13.44 3.88
C VAL A 17 2.52 -14.86 4.23
N ARG A 18 1.70 -15.58 5.00
CA ARG A 18 2.01 -16.95 5.41
C ARG A 18 2.13 -17.91 4.22
N PHE A 19 1.49 -17.59 3.08
CA PHE A 19 1.58 -18.35 1.84
C PHE A 19 2.84 -18.04 1.02
N ILE A 20 3.55 -16.94 1.30
CA ILE A 20 4.80 -16.61 0.60
C ILE A 20 5.96 -17.43 1.21
N PRO A 21 6.82 -18.07 0.38
CA PRO A 21 7.99 -18.78 0.88
C PRO A 21 8.92 -17.87 1.70
N LYS A 22 9.41 -18.34 2.85
CA LYS A 22 10.29 -17.57 3.76
C LYS A 22 11.53 -17.01 3.06
N GLN A 23 12.05 -17.73 2.08
CA GLN A 23 13.23 -17.33 1.30
C GLN A 23 12.92 -16.11 0.41
N SER A 24 11.74 -16.08 -0.20
CA SER A 24 11.23 -14.96 -0.98
C SER A 24 10.98 -13.74 -0.11
N ILE A 25 10.40 -13.94 1.09
CA ILE A 25 10.18 -12.87 2.06
C ILE A 25 11.52 -12.21 2.44
N ARG A 26 12.53 -12.99 2.83
CA ARG A 26 13.85 -12.46 3.19
C ARG A 26 14.50 -11.68 2.05
N LYS A 27 14.32 -12.14 0.81
CA LYS A 27 14.86 -11.49 -0.39
C LYS A 27 14.19 -10.14 -0.69
N TYR A 28 12.87 -10.04 -0.51
CA TYR A 28 12.09 -8.86 -0.91
C TYR A 28 11.70 -7.92 0.24
N ILE A 29 11.96 -8.28 1.50
CA ILE A 29 11.79 -7.38 2.64
C ILE A 29 12.55 -6.04 2.45
N PRO A 30 13.83 -6.02 2.07
CA PRO A 30 14.57 -4.75 1.97
C PRO A 30 13.95 -3.79 0.96
N VAL A 31 13.59 -4.29 -0.23
CA VAL A 31 12.93 -3.47 -1.27
C VAL A 31 11.54 -3.03 -0.84
N THR A 32 10.80 -3.88 -0.12
CA THR A 32 9.47 -3.56 0.40
C THR A 32 9.52 -2.43 1.44
N ILE A 33 10.49 -2.48 2.36
CA ILE A 33 10.70 -1.44 3.38
C ILE A 33 11.07 -0.13 2.70
N LEU A 34 12.00 -0.17 1.74
CA LEU A 34 12.44 1.01 1.00
C LEU A 34 11.26 1.64 0.23
N ALA A 35 10.50 0.84 -0.52
CA ALA A 35 9.33 1.30 -1.26
C ALA A 35 8.26 1.90 -0.35
N SER A 36 8.02 1.27 0.81
CA SER A 36 7.08 1.79 1.81
C SER A 36 7.54 3.14 2.35
N LEU A 37 8.83 3.27 2.68
CA LEU A 37 9.41 4.52 3.18
C LEU A 37 9.28 5.66 2.14
N ILE A 38 9.62 5.39 0.88
CA ILE A 38 9.46 6.36 -0.21
C ILE A 38 7.99 6.77 -0.34
N THR A 39 7.07 5.81 -0.32
CA THR A 39 5.63 6.06 -0.45
C THR A 39 5.09 6.90 0.69
N VAL A 40 5.51 6.63 1.93
CA VAL A 40 5.20 7.48 3.09
C VAL A 40 5.68 8.91 2.84
N THR A 41 6.95 9.08 2.50
CA THR A 41 7.56 10.41 2.30
C THR A 41 6.85 11.20 1.20
N VAL A 42 6.61 10.59 0.04
CA VAL A 42 5.89 11.23 -1.06
C VAL A 42 4.46 11.60 -0.65
N SER A 43 3.81 10.74 0.13
CA SER A 43 2.47 11.03 0.63
C SER A 43 2.47 12.21 1.62
N PHE A 44 3.45 12.30 2.52
CA PHE A 44 3.61 13.46 3.40
C PHE A 44 3.82 14.76 2.62
N ILE A 45 4.68 14.74 1.61
CA ILE A 45 4.91 15.88 0.71
C ILE A 45 3.61 16.27 0.02
N GLY A 46 2.88 15.32 -0.57
CA GLY A 46 1.62 15.60 -1.26
C GLY A 46 0.47 16.05 -0.34
N VAL A 47 0.50 15.70 0.95
CA VAL A 47 -0.41 16.29 1.95
C VAL A 47 -0.02 17.73 2.24
N HIS A 48 1.27 18.01 2.43
CA HIS A 48 1.77 19.34 2.76
C HIS A 48 1.58 20.35 1.63
N TYR A 49 1.82 19.94 0.37
CA TYR A 49 1.69 20.78 -0.82
C TYR A 49 0.34 20.61 -1.56
N GLU A 50 -0.62 19.89 -0.96
CA GLU A 50 -1.96 19.71 -1.52
C GLU A 50 -2.02 19.13 -2.95
N PHE A 51 -1.08 18.25 -3.32
CA PHE A 51 -1.04 17.60 -4.64
C PHE A 51 -2.27 16.71 -4.96
N TRP A 52 -3.08 16.39 -3.95
CA TRP A 52 -4.29 15.58 -4.11
C TRP A 52 -5.44 16.19 -3.29
N GLU A 53 -6.60 16.40 -3.92
CA GLU A 53 -7.84 16.82 -3.25
C GLU A 53 -8.44 15.63 -2.46
N VAL A 54 -8.00 15.45 -1.22
CA VAL A 54 -8.52 14.40 -0.32
C VAL A 54 -9.45 15.07 0.69
N LYS A 55 -10.70 14.60 0.78
CA LYS A 55 -11.69 15.16 1.71
C LYS A 55 -11.34 14.85 3.18
N GLY A 56 -11.32 15.89 4.03
CA GLY A 56 -11.17 15.79 5.49
C GLY A 56 -9.99 16.59 6.06
N GLY A 57 -9.95 16.74 7.39
CA GLY A 57 -8.88 17.49 8.07
C GLY A 57 -7.51 16.81 7.97
N ALA A 58 -6.42 17.61 8.03
CA ALA A 58 -5.03 17.16 7.86
C ALA A 58 -4.65 15.94 8.74
N LYS A 59 -5.08 15.91 10.01
CA LYS A 59 -4.87 14.75 10.90
C LYS A 59 -5.54 13.47 10.38
N LYS A 60 -6.78 13.56 9.88
CA LYS A 60 -7.54 12.40 9.37
C LYS A 60 -6.90 11.86 8.08
N ARG A 61 -6.45 12.76 7.20
CA ARG A 61 -5.72 12.42 5.97
C ARG A 61 -4.43 11.67 6.27
N LEU A 62 -3.65 12.15 7.24
CA LEU A 62 -2.41 11.50 7.63
C LEU A 62 -2.63 10.09 8.20
N TRP A 63 -3.63 9.92 9.07
CA TRP A 63 -3.99 8.62 9.62
C TRP A 63 -4.43 7.62 8.54
N ASN A 64 -5.18 8.07 7.54
CA ASN A 64 -5.61 7.23 6.43
C ASN A 64 -4.42 6.77 5.56
N ILE A 65 -3.50 7.68 5.24
CA ILE A 65 -2.28 7.35 4.48
C ILE A 65 -1.43 6.33 5.24
N LEU A 66 -1.15 6.57 6.52
CA LEU A 66 -0.37 5.64 7.34
C LEU A 66 -1.03 4.26 7.43
N THR A 67 -2.36 4.21 7.51
CA THR A 67 -3.12 2.95 7.50
C THR A 67 -2.88 2.15 6.21
N ILE A 68 -2.88 2.81 5.05
CA ILE A 68 -2.64 2.15 3.76
C ILE A 68 -1.18 1.69 3.65
N VAL A 69 -0.24 2.59 3.95
CA VAL A 69 1.19 2.34 3.71
C VAL A 69 1.78 1.35 4.70
N ILE A 70 1.30 1.30 5.94
CA ILE A 70 1.74 0.29 6.92
C ILE A 70 0.93 -1.00 6.78
N GLY A 71 -0.34 -0.89 6.39
CA GLY A 71 -1.25 -2.03 6.28
C GLY A 71 -0.96 -2.90 5.07
N ILE A 72 -1.54 -2.54 3.92
CA ILE A 72 -1.61 -3.43 2.75
C ILE A 72 -0.54 -3.17 1.70
N PHE A 73 0.05 -1.98 1.68
CA PHE A 73 1.08 -1.62 0.72
C PHE A 73 2.30 -2.56 0.75
N PRO A 74 2.94 -2.84 1.91
CA PRO A 74 4.07 -3.75 1.96
C PRO A 74 3.71 -5.18 1.55
N LEU A 75 2.47 -5.60 1.80
CA LEU A 75 1.96 -6.91 1.36
C LEU A 75 1.85 -6.97 -0.16
N GLY A 76 1.27 -5.93 -0.77
CA GLY A 76 1.18 -5.79 -2.23
C GLY A 76 2.57 -5.82 -2.86
N CYS A 77 3.51 -5.06 -2.30
CA CYS A 77 4.90 -5.09 -2.75
C CYS A 77 5.51 -6.50 -2.67
N LEU A 78 5.40 -7.19 -1.53
CA LEU A 78 5.95 -8.53 -1.37
C LEU A 78 5.37 -9.52 -2.38
N TRP A 79 4.05 -9.48 -2.60
CA TRP A 79 3.36 -10.35 -3.56
C TRP A 79 3.75 -10.04 -5.00
N ILE A 80 3.76 -8.77 -5.38
CA ILE A 80 4.17 -8.35 -6.73
C ILE A 80 5.61 -8.81 -6.98
N PHE A 81 6.54 -8.50 -6.09
CA PHE A 81 7.92 -8.95 -6.24
C PHE A 81 8.03 -10.48 -6.24
N HIS A 82 7.27 -11.19 -5.42
CA HIS A 82 7.28 -12.66 -5.43
C HIS A 82 6.84 -13.23 -6.78
N LEU A 83 5.76 -12.70 -7.37
CA LEU A 83 5.15 -13.23 -8.58
C LEU A 83 5.85 -12.77 -9.88
N THR A 84 6.44 -11.57 -9.88
CA THR A 84 6.94 -10.94 -11.11
C THR A 84 8.45 -10.78 -11.16
N PHE A 85 9.21 -11.28 -10.16
CA PHE A 85 10.67 -11.16 -10.15
C PHE A 85 11.29 -11.74 -11.43
N GLY A 86 12.20 -10.98 -12.04
CA GLY A 86 12.86 -11.35 -13.30
C GLY A 86 12.05 -11.08 -14.57
N LYS A 87 10.79 -10.64 -14.45
CA LYS A 87 9.92 -10.30 -15.60
C LYS A 87 9.46 -8.85 -15.52
N PHE A 88 10.30 -7.94 -16.03
CA PHE A 88 10.10 -6.48 -15.90
C PHE A 88 8.71 -6.01 -16.33
N TRP A 89 8.22 -6.43 -17.51
CA TRP A 89 6.91 -6.00 -18.02
C TRP A 89 5.73 -6.47 -17.16
N LEU A 90 5.81 -7.68 -16.61
CA LEU A 90 4.80 -8.18 -15.68
C LEU A 90 4.85 -7.42 -14.36
N TYR A 91 6.04 -7.05 -13.89
CA TYR A 91 6.19 -6.19 -12.72
C TYR A 91 5.51 -4.84 -12.95
N VAL A 92 5.79 -4.18 -14.07
CA VAL A 92 5.20 -2.88 -14.40
C VAL A 92 3.67 -2.96 -14.44
N LEU A 93 3.12 -3.97 -15.12
CA LEU A 93 1.67 -4.17 -15.21
C LEU A 93 1.04 -4.43 -13.83
N ALA A 94 1.60 -5.36 -13.06
CA ALA A 94 1.08 -5.70 -11.73
C ALA A 94 1.17 -4.51 -10.76
N ASN A 95 2.29 -3.77 -10.79
CA ASN A 95 2.47 -2.58 -9.97
C ASN A 95 1.52 -1.44 -10.37
N PHE A 96 1.26 -1.27 -11.67
CA PHE A 96 0.29 -0.29 -12.18
C PHE A 96 -1.14 -0.61 -11.74
N LEU A 97 -1.58 -1.86 -11.93
CA LEU A 97 -2.90 -2.31 -11.48
C LEU A 97 -3.08 -2.14 -9.97
N ASN A 98 -2.05 -2.47 -9.19
CA ASN A 98 -2.06 -2.30 -7.75
C ASN A 98 -2.18 -0.82 -7.33
N ASN A 99 -1.52 0.09 -8.05
CA ASN A 99 -1.67 1.53 -7.82
C ASN A 99 -3.09 2.02 -8.14
N ILE A 100 -3.73 1.52 -9.20
CA ILE A 100 -5.15 1.85 -9.49
C ILE A 100 -6.06 1.39 -8.34
N ILE A 101 -5.83 0.19 -7.82
CA ILE A 101 -6.60 -0.35 -6.68
C ILE A 101 -6.37 0.51 -5.42
N TYR A 102 -5.16 1.00 -5.17
CA TYR A 102 -4.95 1.92 -4.06
C TYR A 102 -5.64 3.27 -4.28
N ALA A 103 -5.46 3.88 -5.44
CA ALA A 103 -5.92 5.23 -5.73
C ALA A 103 -7.45 5.36 -5.78
N TYR A 104 -8.16 4.38 -6.33
CA TYR A 104 -9.61 4.49 -6.53
C TYR A 104 -10.41 3.78 -5.43
N PRO A 105 -10.49 2.43 -5.37
CA PRO A 105 -11.38 1.77 -4.44
C PRO A 105 -10.94 1.94 -2.98
N ILE A 106 -9.64 1.93 -2.67
CA ILE A 106 -9.19 2.00 -1.28
C ILE A 106 -9.32 3.43 -0.72
N VAL A 107 -8.80 4.43 -1.43
CA VAL A 107 -8.89 5.83 -0.99
C VAL A 107 -10.34 6.32 -0.96
N SER A 108 -11.16 6.03 -1.98
CA SER A 108 -12.57 6.48 -1.98
C SER A 108 -13.41 5.93 -0.82
N VAL A 109 -13.14 4.71 -0.36
CA VAL A 109 -13.82 4.13 0.80
C VAL A 109 -13.30 4.73 2.12
N LEU A 110 -12.03 5.15 2.17
CA LEU A 110 -11.42 5.81 3.34
C LEU A 110 -11.83 7.29 3.48
N GLU A 111 -12.19 7.96 2.38
CA GLU A 111 -12.67 9.35 2.36
C GLU A 111 -14.15 9.49 2.72
N LYS A 112 -14.97 8.46 2.49
CA LYS A 112 -16.36 8.38 2.95
C LYS A 112 -16.46 8.28 4.48
#